data_AF-A0A3D0ST12-F1
#
_entry.id   AF-A0A3D0ST12-F1
#
_cell.length_a   1.000
_cell.length_b   1.000
_cell.length_c   1.000
_cell.angle_alpha   90.00
_cell.angle_beta   90.00
_cell.angle_gamma   90.00
#
_symmetry.space_group_name_H-M   'P 1'
#
loop_
_entity.id
_entity.type
_entity.pdbx_description
1 polymer ?
#
loop_
_entity_poly.entity_id
_entity_poly.type
_entity_poly.pdbx_seq_one_letter_code
_entity_poly.pdbx_strand_id
1 'polypeptide(L)'
;SIGPVVWLGLMFGGTAQLIAGLQEMKTGNNFGYCAFTSYGAFWIALCLMLLGNKYDLFKASTEDVGWFLVAWTLFTAILWIGSLRIHGAMAFTFTTLLIGFILLDLAHFGYPGLTVVAGYELMVCALAAWYMMARVILNEIYGKELLPAGKPWVS
;
A
#
# COMPACT_ATOMS: atom_id res chain seq x y z
N SER A 1 -8.40 -17.39 -10.96
CA SER A 1 -9.02 -16.23 -11.64
C SER A 1 -8.54 -14.96 -10.98
N ILE A 2 -8.17 -13.92 -11.73
CA ILE A 2 -7.74 -12.60 -11.18
C ILE A 2 -8.91 -11.63 -10.91
N GLY A 3 -10.14 -12.00 -11.30
CA GLY A 3 -11.31 -11.13 -11.24
C GLY A 3 -11.56 -10.50 -9.86
N PRO A 4 -11.57 -11.27 -8.76
CA PRO A 4 -11.76 -10.69 -7.42
C PRO A 4 -10.71 -9.64 -7.05
N VAL A 5 -9.45 -9.86 -7.47
CA VAL A 5 -8.34 -8.92 -7.20
C VAL A 5 -8.56 -7.62 -7.95
N VAL A 6 -8.97 -7.68 -9.23
CA VAL A 6 -9.26 -6.49 -10.03
C VAL A 6 -10.42 -5.70 -9.44
N TRP A 7 -11.53 -6.35 -9.06
CA TRP A 7 -12.68 -5.66 -8.50
C TRP A 7 -12.40 -5.05 -7.12
N LEU A 8 -11.71 -5.78 -6.25
CA LEU A 8 -11.30 -5.26 -4.93
C LEU A 8 -10.28 -4.13 -5.08
N GLY A 9 -9.34 -4.25 -6.00
CA GLY A 9 -8.36 -3.22 -6.31
C GLY A 9 -9.00 -1.95 -6.85
N LEU A 10 -9.98 -2.04 -7.75
CA LEU A 10 -10.69 -0.86 -8.24
C LEU A 10 -11.56 -0.21 -7.15
N MET A 11 -12.38 -1.00 -6.46
CA MET A 11 -13.43 -0.44 -5.60
C MET A 11 -12.96 -0.13 -4.18
N PHE A 12 -12.21 -1.05 -3.56
CA PHE A 12 -11.85 -0.94 -2.15
C PHE A 12 -10.43 -0.40 -1.96
N GLY A 13 -9.43 -1.11 -2.49
CA GLY A 13 -8.04 -0.63 -2.47
C GLY A 13 -7.84 0.66 -3.28
N GLY A 14 -8.70 0.90 -4.26
CA GLY A 14 -8.64 2.04 -5.16
C GLY A 14 -9.55 3.19 -4.71
N THR A 15 -10.81 3.13 -5.12
CA THR A 15 -11.77 4.21 -4.92
C THR A 15 -12.01 4.55 -3.46
N ALA A 16 -12.31 3.56 -2.60
CA ALA A 16 -12.58 3.82 -1.20
C ALA A 16 -11.34 4.39 -0.47
N GLN A 17 -10.15 3.84 -0.75
CA GLN A 17 -8.89 4.35 -0.18
C GLN A 17 -8.58 5.78 -0.65
N LEU A 18 -8.80 6.09 -1.93
CA LEU A 18 -8.64 7.44 -2.47
C LEU A 18 -9.57 8.43 -1.77
N ILE A 19 -10.85 8.08 -1.62
CA ILE A 19 -11.83 8.91 -0.91
C ILE A 19 -11.42 9.10 0.56
N ALA A 20 -10.96 8.04 1.23
CA ALA A 20 -10.46 8.15 2.60
C ALA A 20 -9.29 9.14 2.70
N GLY A 21 -8.36 9.11 1.75
CA GLY A 21 -7.28 10.09 1.64
C GLY A 21 -7.78 11.52 1.53
N LEU A 22 -8.75 11.80 0.65
CA LEU A 22 -9.33 13.13 0.52
C LEU A 22 -10.01 13.63 1.81
N GLN A 23 -10.54 12.71 2.62
CA GLN A 23 -11.18 13.06 3.90
C GLN A 23 -10.15 13.33 5.01
N GLU A 24 -8.95 12.72 4.97
CA GLU A 24 -7.85 13.02 5.91
C GLU A 24 -7.39 14.48 5.82
N MET A 25 -7.61 15.17 4.69
CA MET A 25 -7.28 16.59 4.59
C MET A 25 -7.98 17.43 5.68
N LYS A 26 -9.17 17.02 6.11
CA LYS A 26 -9.97 17.72 7.13
C LYS A 26 -9.44 17.52 8.56
N THR A 27 -8.56 16.53 8.77
CA THR A 27 -8.00 16.19 10.09
C THR A 27 -6.64 16.82 10.33
N GLY A 28 -6.04 17.46 9.31
CA GLY A 28 -4.67 17.98 9.35
C GLY A 28 -3.60 16.90 9.16
N ASN A 29 -3.99 15.66 8.87
CA ASN A 29 -3.09 14.53 8.69
C ASN A 29 -2.53 14.48 7.26
N ASN A 30 -1.49 15.27 6.99
CA ASN A 30 -0.85 15.30 5.66
C ASN A 30 -0.23 13.96 5.25
N PHE A 31 0.26 13.17 6.21
CA PHE A 31 0.81 11.85 5.94
C PHE A 31 -0.28 10.91 5.42
N GLY A 32 -1.40 10.80 6.15
CA GLY A 32 -2.55 9.98 5.77
C GLY A 32 -3.16 10.44 4.45
N TYR A 33 -3.32 11.76 4.26
CA TYR A 33 -3.79 12.33 2.99
C TYR A 33 -2.94 11.87 1.80
N CYS A 34 -1.62 12.03 1.89
CA CYS A 34 -0.71 11.66 0.81
C CYS A 34 -0.70 10.14 0.59
N ALA A 35 -0.58 9.35 1.66
CA ALA A 35 -0.53 7.89 1.57
C ALA A 35 -1.80 7.31 0.96
N PHE A 36 -2.97 7.61 1.52
CA PHE A 36 -4.23 6.99 1.09
C PHE A 36 -4.67 7.47 -0.30
N THR A 37 -4.52 8.76 -0.62
CA THR A 37 -4.87 9.27 -1.95
C THR A 37 -4.00 8.62 -3.02
N SER A 38 -2.68 8.58 -2.80
CA SER A 38 -1.74 8.01 -3.77
C SER A 38 -1.90 6.50 -3.91
N TYR A 39 -1.96 5.71 -2.82
CA TYR A 39 -2.15 4.27 -2.95
C TYR A 39 -3.54 3.88 -3.49
N GLY A 40 -4.57 4.70 -3.26
CA GLY A 40 -5.85 4.57 -3.95
C GLY A 40 -5.70 4.74 -5.47
N ALA A 41 -4.96 5.76 -5.91
CA ALA A 41 -4.66 5.96 -7.33
C ALA A 41 -3.78 4.83 -7.91
N PHE A 42 -2.81 4.32 -7.14
CA PHE A 42 -1.98 3.16 -7.50
C PHE A 42 -2.84 1.94 -7.87
N TRP A 43 -3.76 1.55 -6.98
CA TRP A 43 -4.59 0.37 -7.21
C TRP A 43 -5.50 0.52 -8.42
N ILE A 44 -6.06 1.72 -8.63
CA ILE A 44 -6.86 2.01 -9.82
C ILE A 44 -6.00 1.88 -11.08
N ALA A 45 -4.83 2.52 -11.11
CA ALA A 45 -3.92 2.47 -12.26
C ALA A 45 -3.44 1.04 -12.57
N LEU A 46 -3.04 0.28 -11.55
CA LEU A 46 -2.61 -1.11 -11.71
C LEU A 46 -3.73 -1.99 -12.27
N CYS A 47 -4.94 -1.88 -11.74
CA CYS A 47 -6.08 -2.67 -12.23
C CYS A 47 -6.47 -2.30 -13.66
N LEU A 48 -6.46 -1.01 -14.01
CA LEU A 48 -6.72 -0.55 -15.37
C LEU A 48 -5.65 -1.03 -16.35
N MET A 49 -4.38 -1.09 -15.93
CA MET A 49 -3.28 -1.64 -16.73
C MET A 49 -3.46 -3.14 -16.99
N LEU A 50 -3.86 -3.91 -15.98
CA LEU A 50 -4.17 -5.34 -16.12
C LEU A 50 -5.37 -5.57 -17.06
N LEU A 51 -6.41 -4.75 -16.96
CA LEU A 51 -7.56 -4.79 -17.88
C LEU A 51 -7.14 -4.40 -19.30
N GLY A 52 -6.30 -3.36 -19.44
CA GLY A 52 -5.75 -2.94 -20.72
C GLY A 52 -5.00 -4.05 -21.42
N ASN A 53 -4.08 -4.72 -20.71
CA ASN A 53 -3.37 -5.89 -21.24
C ASN A 53 -4.31 -7.03 -21.63
N LYS A 54 -5.36 -7.28 -20.85
CA LYS A 54 -6.33 -8.35 -21.13
C LYS A 54 -7.19 -8.08 -22.37
N TYR A 55 -7.57 -6.82 -22.60
CA TYR A 55 -8.46 -6.41 -23.69
C TYR A 55 -7.75 -5.73 -24.86
N ASP A 56 -6.42 -5.78 -24.89
CA ASP A 56 -5.59 -5.16 -25.93
C ASP A 56 -5.76 -3.62 -26.05
N LEU A 57 -5.86 -2.95 -24.90
CA LEU A 57 -5.93 -1.49 -24.77
C LEU A 57 -4.69 -0.98 -24.05
N PHE A 58 -3.95 -0.07 -24.67
CA PHE A 58 -2.75 0.55 -24.05
C PHE A 58 -1.82 -0.47 -23.38
N LYS A 59 -1.40 -1.49 -24.15
CA LYS A 59 -0.59 -2.60 -23.63
C LYS A 59 0.66 -2.09 -22.92
N ALA A 60 0.89 -2.61 -21.73
CA ALA A 60 2.09 -2.42 -20.93
C ALA A 60 2.87 -3.75 -20.89
N SER A 61 4.14 -3.70 -21.29
CA SER A 61 5.06 -4.82 -21.17
C SER A 61 5.38 -5.13 -19.71
N THR A 62 6.01 -6.28 -19.44
CA THR A 62 6.54 -6.60 -18.11
C THR A 62 7.52 -5.53 -17.61
N GLU A 63 8.32 -4.96 -18.51
CA GLU A 63 9.27 -3.89 -18.18
C GLU A 63 8.55 -2.59 -17.82
N ASP A 64 7.50 -2.22 -18.56
CA ASP A 64 6.69 -1.03 -18.26
C ASP A 64 6.04 -1.12 -16.88
N VAL A 65 5.49 -2.30 -16.54
CA VAL A 65 4.94 -2.57 -15.19
C VAL A 65 6.04 -2.49 -14.14
N GLY A 66 7.23 -3.02 -14.42
CA GLY A 66 8.38 -2.94 -13.52
C GLY A 66 8.77 -1.49 -13.22
N TRP A 67 8.88 -0.63 -14.24
CA TRP A 67 9.21 0.79 -14.04
C TRP A 67 8.09 1.57 -13.32
N PHE A 68 6.84 1.22 -13.57
CA PHE A 68 5.70 1.71 -12.78
C PHE A 68 5.89 1.38 -11.30
N LEU A 69 6.21 0.12 -10.96
CA LEU A 69 6.43 -0.31 -9.59
C LEU A 69 7.63 0.39 -8.94
N VAL A 70 8.75 0.56 -9.66
CA VAL A 70 9.94 1.30 -9.15
C VAL A 70 9.58 2.72 -8.71
N ALA A 71 8.74 3.42 -9.49
CA ALA A 71 8.27 4.76 -9.10
C ALA A 71 7.50 4.72 -7.76
N TRP A 72 6.67 3.69 -7.56
CA TRP A 72 5.96 3.46 -6.30
C TRP A 72 6.88 3.01 -5.18
N THR A 73 7.95 2.26 -5.45
CA THR A 73 8.99 1.91 -4.48
C THR A 73 9.68 3.17 -3.93
N LEU A 74 10.06 4.10 -4.81
CA LEU A 74 10.68 5.36 -4.42
C LEU A 74 9.71 6.25 -3.62
N PHE A 75 8.46 6.35 -4.06
CA PHE A 75 7.41 7.04 -3.31
C PHE A 75 7.21 6.43 -1.91
N THR A 76 7.16 5.10 -1.83
CA THR A 76 7.04 4.36 -0.58
C THR A 76 8.23 4.61 0.33
N ALA A 77 9.45 4.70 -0.19
CA ALA A 77 10.65 4.98 0.59
C ALA A 77 10.59 6.36 1.28
N ILE A 78 10.06 7.38 0.60
CA ILE A 78 9.85 8.72 1.19
C ILE A 78 8.86 8.64 2.36
N LEU A 79 7.71 7.99 2.14
CA LEU A 79 6.71 7.81 3.20
C LEU A 79 7.23 6.91 4.33
N TRP A 80 8.05 5.91 4.03
CA TRP A 80 8.68 5.05 5.00
C TRP A 80 9.54 5.87 5.97
N ILE A 81 10.38 6.77 5.48
CA ILE A 81 11.18 7.67 6.34
C ILE A 81 10.28 8.48 7.29
N GLY A 82 9.16 9.02 6.79
CA GLY A 82 8.18 9.72 7.62
C GLY A 82 7.53 8.81 8.68
N SER A 83 7.16 7.59 8.29
CA SER A 83 6.50 6.61 9.17
C SER A 83 7.34 6.23 10.39
N LEU A 84 8.67 6.23 10.27
CA LEU A 84 9.61 5.89 11.35
C LEU A 84 9.45 6.80 12.58
N ARG A 85 9.00 8.05 12.38
CA ARG A 85 8.78 9.03 13.44
C ARG A 85 7.36 9.09 13.99
N ILE A 86 6.39 8.42 13.36
CA ILE A 86 4.97 8.52 13.75
C ILE A 86 4.66 7.54 14.89
N HIS A 87 4.77 6.24 14.65
CA HIS A 87 4.68 5.19 15.67
C HIS A 87 5.10 3.83 15.08
N GLY A 88 5.39 2.87 15.96
CA GLY A 88 5.98 1.58 15.56
C GLY A 88 5.12 0.76 14.59
N ALA A 89 3.80 0.77 14.75
CA ALA A 89 2.89 0.04 13.85
C ALA A 89 2.93 0.61 12.41
N MET A 90 3.02 1.93 12.25
CA MET A 90 3.09 2.56 10.93
C MET A 90 4.46 2.33 10.29
N ALA A 91 5.53 2.45 11.09
CA ALA A 91 6.88 2.12 10.68
C ALA A 91 6.97 0.67 10.19
N PHE A 92 6.37 -0.28 10.92
CA PHE A 92 6.31 -1.68 10.53
C PHE A 92 5.56 -1.88 9.20
N THR A 93 4.35 -1.33 9.07
CA THR A 93 3.57 -1.43 7.83
C THR A 93 4.31 -0.89 6.62
N PHE A 94 4.89 0.31 6.71
CA PHE A 94 5.64 0.90 5.59
C PHE A 94 6.96 0.18 5.32
N THR A 95 7.59 -0.43 6.32
CA THR A 95 8.77 -1.27 6.12
C THR A 95 8.42 -2.49 5.28
N THR A 96 7.37 -3.22 5.66
CA THR A 96 6.92 -4.40 4.92
C THR A 96 6.39 -4.04 3.54
N LEU A 97 5.77 -2.86 3.39
CA LEU A 97 5.32 -2.35 2.09
C LEU A 97 6.52 -2.07 1.17
N LEU A 98 7.55 -1.39 1.70
CA LEU A 98 8.77 -1.08 0.94
C LEU A 98 9.51 -2.35 0.51
N ILE A 99 9.67 -3.32 1.42
CA ILE A 99 10.25 -4.62 1.09
C ILE A 99 9.42 -5.32 0.00
N GLY A 100 8.10 -5.34 0.15
CA GLY A 100 7.20 -5.92 -0.85
C GLY A 100 7.37 -5.32 -2.24
N PHE A 101 7.43 -3.99 -2.34
CA PHE A 101 7.68 -3.29 -3.60
C PHE A 101 9.06 -3.61 -4.19
N ILE A 102 10.12 -3.62 -3.38
CA ILE A 102 11.48 -4.00 -3.84
C ILE A 102 11.49 -5.44 -4.37
N LEU A 103 10.81 -6.38 -3.69
CA LEU A 103 10.72 -7.76 -4.14
C LEU A 103 9.96 -7.87 -5.47
N LEU A 104 8.91 -7.07 -5.67
CA LEU A 104 8.20 -7.01 -6.94
C LEU A 104 9.06 -6.40 -8.06
N ASP A 105 9.83 -5.35 -7.78
CA ASP A 105 10.76 -4.77 -8.75
C ASP A 105 11.78 -5.82 -9.22
N LEU A 106 12.45 -6.50 -8.27
CA LEU A 106 13.40 -7.57 -8.58
C LEU A 106 12.74 -8.71 -9.37
N ALA A 107 11.47 -9.03 -9.08
CA ALA A 107 10.74 -10.04 -9.83
C ALA A 107 10.52 -9.66 -11.30
N HIS A 108 10.28 -8.38 -11.59
CA HIS A 108 10.08 -7.88 -12.96
C HIS A 108 11.40 -7.73 -13.74
N PHE A 109 12.53 -7.50 -13.07
CA PHE A 109 13.82 -7.20 -13.71
C PHE A 109 14.85 -8.33 -13.71
N GLY A 110 14.50 -9.55 -13.27
CA GLY A 110 15.43 -10.69 -13.40
C GLY A 110 15.21 -11.87 -12.48
N TYR A 111 14.31 -11.76 -11.50
CA TYR A 111 14.12 -12.78 -10.47
C TYR A 111 12.64 -13.18 -10.29
N PRO A 112 11.96 -13.71 -11.33
CA PRO A 112 10.50 -13.94 -11.31
C PRO A 112 10.02 -14.83 -10.15
N GLY A 113 10.88 -15.72 -9.62
CA GLY A 113 10.58 -16.54 -8.45
C GLY A 113 10.32 -15.73 -7.16
N LEU A 114 10.79 -14.48 -7.08
CA LEU A 114 10.52 -13.58 -5.97
C LEU A 114 9.06 -13.11 -5.93
N THR A 115 8.27 -13.29 -6.99
CA THR A 115 6.84 -12.94 -7.01
C THR A 115 6.06 -13.63 -5.88
N VAL A 116 6.38 -14.90 -5.61
CA VAL A 116 5.72 -15.65 -4.53
C VAL A 116 6.14 -15.13 -3.16
N VAL A 117 7.42 -14.80 -3.00
CA VAL A 117 7.96 -14.22 -1.75
C VAL A 117 7.35 -12.85 -1.49
N ALA A 118 7.27 -11.99 -2.51
CA ALA A 118 6.60 -10.69 -2.45
C ALA A 118 5.13 -10.84 -2.05
N GLY A 119 4.44 -11.88 -2.54
CA GLY A 119 3.07 -12.19 -2.16
C GLY A 119 2.92 -12.42 -0.65
N TYR A 120 3.76 -13.28 -0.05
CA TYR A 120 3.72 -13.52 1.40
C TYR A 120 4.10 -12.26 2.20
N GLU A 121 5.12 -11.52 1.76
CA GLU A 121 5.51 -10.26 2.39
C GLU A 121 4.36 -9.24 2.40
N LEU A 122 3.68 -9.06 1.26
CA LEU A 122 2.57 -8.13 1.15
C LEU A 122 1.33 -8.59 1.93
N MET A 123 1.17 -9.90 2.18
CA MET A 123 0.16 -10.39 3.14
C MET A 123 0.48 -9.95 4.57
N VAL A 124 1.75 -9.97 4.99
CA VAL A 124 2.18 -9.42 6.29
C VAL A 124 1.91 -7.92 6.35
N CYS A 125 2.23 -7.18 5.29
CA CYS A 125 1.93 -5.75 5.17
C CYS A 125 0.42 -5.47 5.33
N ALA A 126 -0.42 -6.24 4.64
CA ALA A 126 -1.88 -6.09 4.71
C ALA A 126 -2.41 -6.35 6.13
N LEU A 127 -1.91 -7.39 6.81
CA LEU A 127 -2.27 -7.67 8.21
C LEU A 127 -1.83 -6.55 9.16
N ALA A 128 -0.67 -5.94 8.93
CA ALA A 128 -0.21 -4.79 9.69
C ALA A 128 -1.11 -3.55 9.48
N ALA A 129 -1.54 -3.30 8.25
CA ALA A 129 -2.49 -2.23 7.94
C ALA A 129 -3.85 -2.48 8.63
N TRP A 130 -4.35 -3.72 8.62
CA TRP A 130 -5.55 -4.09 9.38
C TRP A 130 -5.40 -3.95 10.88
N TYR A 131 -4.22 -4.25 11.43
CA TYR A 131 -3.94 -3.98 12.84
C TYR A 131 -4.09 -2.49 13.16
N MET A 132 -3.55 -1.60 12.31
CA MET A 132 -3.71 -0.15 12.49
C MET A 132 -5.17 0.29 12.38
N MET A 133 -5.92 -0.24 11.41
CA MET A 133 -7.37 0.02 11.30
C MET A 133 -8.12 -0.44 12.54
N ALA A 134 -7.90 -1.68 12.98
CA ALA A 134 -8.53 -2.25 14.17
C ALA A 134 -8.17 -1.44 15.41
N ARG A 135 -6.92 -0.98 15.54
CA ARG A 135 -6.50 -0.09 16.61
C ARG A 135 -7.33 1.19 16.65
N VAL A 136 -7.47 1.89 15.52
CA VAL A 136 -8.23 3.15 15.46
C VAL A 136 -9.67 2.91 15.90
N ILE A 137 -10.35 1.93 15.29
CA ILE A 137 -11.77 1.64 15.56
C ILE A 137 -11.99 1.17 17.00
N LEU A 138 -11.20 0.20 17.47
CA LEU A 138 -11.42 -0.41 18.79
C LEU A 138 -11.02 0.55 19.92
N ASN A 139 -9.91 1.27 19.81
CA ASN A 139 -9.52 2.20 20.87
C ASN A 139 -10.57 3.32 21.04
N GLU A 140 -11.18 3.77 19.94
CA GLU A 140 -12.27 4.75 19.96
C GLU A 140 -13.52 4.18 20.65
N ILE A 141 -14.00 3.00 20.22
CA ILE A 141 -15.19 2.35 20.79
C ILE A 141 -15.03 2.08 22.29
N TYR A 142 -13.86 1.62 22.72
CA TYR A 142 -13.61 1.28 24.12
C TYR A 142 -13.16 2.49 24.98
N GLY A 143 -12.92 3.66 24.37
CA GLY A 143 -12.48 4.87 25.07
C GLY A 143 -11.15 4.73 25.81
N LYS A 144 -10.31 3.75 25.44
CA LYS A 144 -9.00 3.48 26.04
C LYS A 144 -8.06 2.85 25.03
N GLU A 145 -6.75 2.88 25.29
CA GLU A 145 -5.80 2.16 24.46
C GLU A 145 -5.92 0.64 24.70
N LEU A 146 -6.60 -0.05 23.78
CA LEU A 146 -6.71 -1.51 23.76
C LEU A 146 -5.60 -2.13 22.93
N LEU A 147 -5.33 -1.56 21.76
CA LEU A 147 -4.27 -1.98 20.85
C LEU A 147 -3.16 -0.90 20.82
N PRO A 148 -1.92 -1.21 21.23
CA PRO A 148 -0.84 -0.23 21.28
C PRO A 148 -0.29 0.08 19.88
N ALA A 149 0.09 1.33 19.63
CA ALA A 149 0.76 1.72 18.38
C ALA A 149 2.27 1.42 18.37
N GLY A 150 2.86 1.20 19.56
CA GLY A 150 4.31 1.18 19.74
C GLY A 150 4.93 2.57 19.66
N LYS A 151 6.13 2.72 20.23
CA LYS A 151 6.88 3.98 20.15
C LYS A 151 7.42 4.20 18.72
N PRO A 152 7.63 5.46 18.29
CA PRO A 152 8.40 5.74 17.09
C PRO A 152 9.75 5.01 17.10
N TRP A 153 10.19 4.55 15.94
CA TRP A 153 11.50 3.90 15.79
C TRP A 153 12.63 4.92 15.71
N VAL A 154 12.33 6.14 15.27
CA VAL A 154 13.25 7.27 15.22
C VAL A 154 12.61 8.45 15.95
N SER A 155 13.41 9.13 16.79
CA SER A 155 13.06 10.36 17.50
C SER A 155 13.30 11.59 16.65
#